data_AF-A0A7S2UVS1-F1
#
_entry.id   AF-A0A7S2UVS1-F1
#
_cell.length_a   1.000
_cell.length_b   1.000
_cell.length_c   1.000
_cell.angle_alpha   90.00
_cell.angle_beta   90.00
_cell.angle_gamma   90.00
#
_symmetry.space_group_name_H-M   'P 1'
#
loop_
_entity.id
_entity.type
_entity.pdbx_description
1 polymer ?
#
loop_
_entity_poly.entity_id
_entity_poly.type
_entity_poly.pdbx_seq_one_letter_code
_entity_poly.pdbx_strand_id
1 'polypeptide(L)'
;AAKVQTLVDLLNLAVFVDKTRAQEWAGALEIIEYMGILPVGTWASAVEASLQVAVDKARGLDQDIARNLEEVILLYVECLFRLYDALRHHPSTSAGVVPGGRQAAEQKLLEYKDKANTLVTFCGLISDQLSATTTARLNRMTVMMI
;
A
#
# COMPACT_ATOMS: atom_id res chain seq x y z
N ALA A 1 11.97 10.12 23.67
CA ALA A 1 10.93 10.41 22.65
C ALA A 1 11.15 9.58 21.40
N ALA A 2 12.23 9.79 20.63
CA ALA A 2 12.50 9.06 19.37
C ALA A 2 12.46 7.53 19.51
N LYS A 3 13.15 6.95 20.51
CA LYS A 3 13.13 5.49 20.74
C LYS A 3 11.74 4.92 21.06
N VAL A 4 10.86 5.71 21.68
CA VAL A 4 9.49 5.26 21.99
C VAL A 4 8.65 5.24 20.71
N GLN A 5 8.83 6.24 19.83
CA GLN A 5 8.18 6.27 18.53
C GLN A 5 8.62 5.07 17.66
N THR A 6 9.92 4.79 17.59
CA THR A 6 10.44 3.61 16.87
C THR A 6 9.81 2.31 17.35
N LEU A 7 9.64 2.14 18.67
CA LEU A 7 8.99 0.95 19.24
C LEU A 7 7.49 0.87 18.86
N VAL A 8 6.79 2.00 18.86
CA VAL A 8 5.39 2.07 18.43
C VAL A 8 5.27 1.71 16.95
N ASP A 9 6.16 2.23 16.11
CA ASP A 9 6.16 1.95 14.67
C ASP A 9 6.46 0.47 14.41
N LEU A 10 7.47 -0.10 15.09
CA LEU A 10 7.77 -1.54 14.99
C LEU A 10 6.61 -2.42 15.48
N LEU A 11 5.91 -2.01 16.55
CA LEU A 11 4.73 -2.71 17.01
C LEU A 11 3.60 -2.66 15.97
N ASN A 12 3.35 -1.50 15.39
CA ASN A 12 2.34 -1.36 14.33
C ASN A 12 2.70 -2.18 13.09
N LEU A 13 3.99 -2.26 12.72
CA LEU A 13 4.46 -3.16 11.66
C LEU A 13 4.23 -4.63 11.99
N ALA A 14 4.46 -5.04 13.25
CA ALA A 14 4.17 -6.41 13.67
C ALA A 14 2.67 -6.73 13.55
N VAL A 15 1.80 -5.82 14.00
CA VAL A 15 0.33 -5.99 13.86
C VAL A 15 -0.08 -6.02 12.39
N PHE A 16 0.52 -5.18 11.53
CA PHE A 16 0.30 -5.21 10.09
C PHE A 16 0.65 -6.58 9.50
N VAL A 17 1.82 -7.11 9.84
CA VAL A 17 2.26 -8.44 9.38
C VAL A 17 1.35 -9.56 9.90
N ASP A 18 0.88 -9.48 11.14
CA ASP A 18 -0.04 -10.48 11.68
C ASP A 18 -1.40 -10.44 11.00
N LYS A 19 -1.92 -9.24 10.68
CA LYS A 19 -3.16 -9.11 9.90
C LYS A 19 -3.03 -9.62 8.48
N THR A 20 -1.90 -9.38 7.81
CA THR A 20 -1.67 -9.93 6.46
C THR A 20 -1.57 -11.46 6.50
N ARG A 21 -0.92 -12.04 7.50
CA ARG A 21 -0.88 -13.49 7.73
C ARG A 21 -2.26 -14.08 8.02
N ALA A 22 -3.10 -13.36 8.75
CA ALA A 22 -4.49 -13.73 9.01
C ALA A 22 -5.42 -13.47 7.80
N GLN A 23 -4.90 -12.97 6.68
CA GLN A 23 -5.66 -12.59 5.49
C GLN A 23 -6.73 -11.50 5.74
N GLU A 24 -6.56 -10.71 6.81
CA GLU A 24 -7.39 -9.56 7.12
C GLU A 24 -6.94 -8.33 6.31
N TRP A 25 -7.00 -8.43 4.98
CA TRP A 25 -6.37 -7.48 4.05
C TRP A 25 -6.81 -6.03 4.26
N ALA A 26 -8.10 -5.79 4.50
CA ALA A 26 -8.62 -4.43 4.73
C ALA A 26 -8.08 -3.83 6.03
N GLY A 27 -8.06 -4.61 7.12
CA GLY A 27 -7.52 -4.16 8.40
C GLY A 27 -6.00 -3.98 8.37
N ALA A 28 -5.28 -4.82 7.61
CA ALA A 28 -3.86 -4.64 7.39
C ALA A 28 -3.59 -3.32 6.64
N LEU A 29 -4.37 -3.04 5.59
CA LEU A 29 -4.28 -1.81 4.82
C LEU A 29 -4.49 -0.58 5.71
N GLU A 30 -5.55 -0.55 6.52
CA GLU A 30 -5.85 0.58 7.42
C GLU A 30 -4.68 0.90 8.38
N ILE A 31 -4.00 -0.10 8.92
CA ILE A 31 -2.86 0.11 9.84
C ILE A 31 -1.68 0.74 9.13
N ILE A 32 -1.25 0.18 8.00
CA ILE A 32 -0.06 0.68 7.31
C ILE A 32 -0.29 2.04 6.67
N GLU A 33 -1.53 2.30 6.24
CA GLU A 33 -1.99 3.60 5.78
C GLU A 33 -1.96 4.64 6.92
N TYR A 34 -2.42 4.29 8.11
CA TYR A 34 -2.38 5.15 9.30
C TYR A 34 -0.95 5.51 9.73
N MET A 35 -0.01 4.57 9.60
CA MET A 35 1.40 4.83 9.91
C MET A 35 2.02 5.92 9.02
N GLY A 36 1.47 6.14 7.82
CA GLY A 36 1.92 7.21 6.92
C GLY A 36 3.38 7.09 6.48
N ILE A 37 3.91 5.85 6.43
CA ILE A 37 5.23 5.51 5.90
C ILE A 37 5.19 5.39 4.37
N LEU A 38 4.10 4.84 3.84
CA LEU A 38 3.86 4.70 2.40
C LEU A 38 3.00 5.86 1.89
N PRO A 39 3.07 6.21 0.60
CA PRO A 39 2.18 7.21 0.02
C PRO A 39 0.74 6.66 -0.03
N VAL A 40 -0.12 7.26 0.79
CA VAL A 40 -1.50 6.80 1.01
C VAL A 40 -2.54 7.53 0.15
N GLY A 41 -2.17 8.66 -0.46
CA GLY A 41 -3.12 9.62 -1.01
C GLY A 41 -3.42 9.44 -2.49
N THR A 42 -4.73 9.47 -2.83
CA THR A 42 -5.29 9.54 -4.19
C THR A 42 -5.56 10.98 -4.66
N TRP A 43 -4.86 11.99 -4.13
CA TRP A 43 -5.26 13.39 -4.34
C TRP A 43 -4.45 14.07 -5.45
N ALA A 44 -5.03 14.07 -6.65
CA ALA A 44 -4.48 14.55 -7.92
C ALA A 44 -3.80 15.94 -7.92
N SER A 45 -4.07 16.83 -6.97
CA SER A 45 -3.44 18.17 -6.92
C SER A 45 -2.31 18.31 -5.89
N ALA A 46 -2.08 17.30 -5.04
CA ALA A 46 -1.04 17.31 -4.00
C ALA A 46 -0.16 16.04 -4.03
N VAL A 47 -0.29 15.20 -5.06
CA VAL A 47 0.43 13.92 -5.19
C VAL A 47 1.93 14.13 -5.07
N GLU A 48 2.52 15.09 -5.79
CA GLU A 48 3.97 15.31 -5.76
C GLU A 48 4.48 15.76 -4.38
N ALA A 49 3.76 16.67 -3.72
CA ALA A 49 4.11 17.11 -2.38
C ALA A 49 3.96 15.98 -1.34
N SER A 50 2.87 15.19 -1.44
CA SER A 50 2.64 14.04 -0.57
C SER A 50 3.65 12.92 -0.82
N LEU A 51 4.07 12.73 -2.07
CA LEU A 51 5.05 11.74 -2.47
C LEU A 51 6.45 12.13 -1.98
N GLN A 52 6.84 13.41 -2.12
CA GLN A 52 8.11 13.90 -1.60
C GLN A 52 8.17 13.77 -0.07
N VAL A 53 7.08 14.11 0.64
CA VAL A 53 7.01 13.90 2.10
C VAL A 53 7.15 12.43 2.47
N ALA A 54 6.53 11.52 1.72
CA ALA A 54 6.70 10.08 1.95
C ALA A 54 8.14 9.62 1.67
N VAL A 55 8.79 10.13 0.61
CA VAL A 55 10.19 9.84 0.29
C VAL A 55 11.12 10.34 1.41
N ASP A 56 10.92 11.57 1.88
CA ASP A 56 11.73 12.16 2.95
C ASP A 56 11.56 11.38 4.26
N LYS A 57 10.32 10.96 4.57
CA LYS A 57 10.05 10.07 5.71
C LYS A 57 10.74 8.72 5.56
N ALA A 58 10.61 8.07 4.41
CA ALA A 58 11.22 6.77 4.13
C ALA A 58 12.75 6.83 4.27
N ARG A 59 13.37 7.90 3.74
CA ARG A 59 14.82 8.15 3.87
C ARG A 59 15.25 8.49 5.29
N GLY A 60 14.35 9.09 6.07
CA GLY A 60 14.55 9.44 7.47
C GLY A 60 14.18 8.35 8.48
N LEU A 61 13.78 7.15 8.03
CA LEU A 61 13.42 6.05 8.92
C LEU A 61 14.62 5.59 9.76
N ASP A 62 14.33 5.18 10.99
CA ASP A 62 15.30 4.46 11.81
C ASP A 62 15.75 3.17 11.08
N GLN A 63 17.01 2.77 11.25
CA GLN A 63 17.57 1.60 10.57
C GLN A 63 16.77 0.32 10.84
N ASP A 64 16.21 0.18 12.05
CA ASP A 64 15.41 -0.99 12.41
C ASP A 64 14.09 -1.04 11.62
N ILE A 65 13.53 0.11 11.26
CA ILE A 65 12.31 0.19 10.42
C ILE A 65 12.69 0.04 8.95
N ALA A 66 13.75 0.72 8.50
CA ALA A 66 14.20 0.73 7.10
C ALA A 66 14.53 -0.67 6.57
N ARG A 67 15.10 -1.56 7.42
CA ARG A 67 15.39 -2.96 7.06
C ARG A 67 14.13 -3.77 6.71
N ASN A 68 12.97 -3.37 7.20
CA ASN A 68 11.70 -4.04 6.95
C ASN A 68 10.91 -3.41 5.80
N LEU A 69 11.38 -2.29 5.23
CA LEU A 69 10.63 -1.49 4.26
C LEU A 69 10.30 -2.29 2.99
N GLU A 70 11.22 -3.11 2.49
CA GLU A 70 10.99 -3.95 1.31
C GLU A 70 9.83 -4.94 1.52
N GLU A 71 9.83 -5.63 2.66
CA GLU A 71 8.77 -6.58 3.00
C GLU A 71 7.43 -5.86 3.18
N VAL A 72 7.43 -4.70 3.83
CA VAL A 72 6.25 -3.86 4.03
C VAL A 72 5.65 -3.41 2.69
N ILE A 73 6.48 -2.96 1.74
CA ILE A 73 6.04 -2.58 0.38
C ILE A 73 5.38 -3.77 -0.32
N LEU A 74 6.01 -4.95 -0.27
CA LEU A 74 5.48 -6.14 -0.94
C LEU A 74 4.14 -6.60 -0.32
N LEU A 75 4.05 -6.60 1.01
CA LEU A 75 2.82 -6.94 1.72
C LEU A 75 1.70 -5.93 1.46
N TYR A 76 2.03 -4.64 1.36
CA TYR A 76 1.06 -3.60 1.03
C TYR A 76 0.47 -3.82 -0.37
N VAL A 77 1.31 -4.09 -1.38
CA VAL A 77 0.79 -4.43 -2.73
C VAL A 77 0.03 -5.74 -2.74
N GLU A 78 0.42 -6.73 -1.93
CA GLU A 78 -0.38 -7.93 -1.78
C GLU A 78 -1.77 -7.62 -1.21
N CYS A 79 -1.88 -6.76 -0.20
CA CYS A 79 -3.18 -6.31 0.32
C CYS A 79 -4.03 -5.65 -0.76
N LEU A 80 -3.44 -4.70 -1.51
CA LEU A 80 -4.13 -4.02 -2.62
C LEU A 80 -4.60 -5.01 -3.69
N PHE A 81 -3.73 -5.94 -4.09
CA PHE A 81 -4.06 -6.96 -5.09
C PHE A 81 -5.19 -7.89 -4.61
N ARG A 82 -5.13 -8.38 -3.37
CA ARG A 82 -6.15 -9.28 -2.81
C ARG A 82 -7.51 -8.61 -2.70
N LEU A 83 -7.55 -7.35 -2.26
CA LEU A 83 -8.77 -6.55 -2.19
C LEU A 83 -9.32 -6.24 -3.59
N TYR A 84 -8.45 -5.90 -4.54
CA TYR A 84 -8.81 -5.68 -5.93
C TYR A 84 -9.39 -6.95 -6.57
N ASP A 85 -8.73 -8.09 -6.39
CA ASP A 85 -9.12 -9.38 -6.97
C ASP A 85 -10.47 -9.86 -6.40
N ALA A 86 -10.65 -9.73 -5.08
CA ALA A 86 -11.91 -10.05 -4.42
C ALA A 86 -13.07 -9.16 -4.93
N LEU A 87 -12.82 -7.86 -5.12
CA LEU A 87 -13.83 -6.91 -5.59
C LEU A 87 -14.16 -7.10 -7.07
N ARG A 88 -13.16 -7.42 -7.91
CA ARG A 88 -13.33 -7.71 -9.34
C ARG A 88 -14.20 -8.95 -9.58
N HIS A 89 -14.02 -9.99 -8.76
CA HIS A 89 -14.77 -11.25 -8.87
C HIS A 89 -16.07 -11.27 -8.06
N HIS A 90 -16.42 -10.20 -7.35
CA HIS A 90 -17.64 -10.15 -6.56
C HIS A 90 -18.88 -10.07 -7.48
N PRO A 91 -19.95 -10.86 -7.24
CA PRO A 91 -21.15 -10.86 -8.09
C PRO A 91 -21.89 -9.50 -8.15
N SER A 92 -21.56 -8.55 -7.27
CA SER A 92 -22.09 -7.18 -7.33
C SER A 92 -21.59 -6.35 -8.52
N THR A 93 -20.53 -6.78 -9.21
CA THR A 93 -20.09 -6.19 -10.48
C THR A 93 -20.81 -6.82 -11.69
N SER A 94 -21.48 -7.96 -11.50
CA SER A 94 -22.26 -8.65 -12.54
C SER A 94 -23.74 -8.18 -12.54
N ALA A 95 -24.12 -7.47 -13.61
CA ALA A 95 -25.45 -7.16 -14.21
C ALA A 95 -26.76 -7.08 -13.38
N GLY A 96 -26.80 -7.27 -12.06
CA GLY A 96 -28.04 -7.43 -11.28
C GLY A 96 -28.10 -6.72 -9.93
N VAL A 97 -27.15 -5.85 -9.61
CA VAL A 97 -27.10 -5.12 -8.32
C VAL A 97 -27.47 -3.65 -8.49
N VAL A 98 -28.12 -3.10 -7.45
CA VAL A 98 -28.53 -1.70 -7.28
C VAL A 98 -27.48 -0.73 -7.86
N PRO A 99 -27.87 0.23 -8.72
CA PRO A 99 -26.95 1.12 -9.45
C PRO A 99 -25.84 1.77 -8.59
N GLY A 100 -26.11 2.10 -7.33
CA GLY A 100 -25.13 2.70 -6.42
C GLY A 100 -24.03 1.75 -5.92
N GLY A 101 -24.29 0.44 -5.84
CA GLY A 101 -23.30 -0.54 -5.37
C GLY A 101 -22.20 -0.82 -6.39
N ARG A 102 -22.56 -0.79 -7.69
CA ARG A 102 -21.61 -0.98 -8.79
C ARG A 102 -20.65 0.19 -8.92
N GLN A 103 -21.17 1.42 -8.87
CA GLN A 103 -20.35 2.62 -8.98
C GLN A 103 -19.34 2.74 -7.82
N ALA A 104 -19.75 2.38 -6.60
CA ALA A 104 -18.86 2.34 -5.44
C ALA A 104 -17.76 1.26 -5.58
N ALA A 105 -18.09 0.09 -6.15
CA ALA A 105 -17.12 -0.96 -6.43
C ALA A 105 -16.12 -0.54 -7.51
N GLU A 106 -16.59 0.05 -8.61
CA GLU A 106 -15.72 0.58 -9.68
C GLU A 106 -14.78 1.68 -9.16
N GLN A 107 -15.28 2.57 -8.29
CA GLN A 107 -14.46 3.61 -7.66
C GLN A 107 -13.36 3.02 -6.76
N LYS A 108 -13.67 2.00 -5.95
CA LYS A 108 -12.67 1.31 -5.12
C LYS A 108 -11.64 0.54 -5.94
N LEU A 109 -12.06 -0.09 -7.05
CA LEU A 109 -11.11 -0.73 -7.97
C LEU A 109 -10.13 0.28 -8.54
N LEU A 110 -10.61 1.45 -8.96
CA LEU A 110 -9.75 2.54 -9.44
C LEU A 110 -8.81 3.04 -8.33
N GLU A 111 -9.33 3.20 -7.11
CA GLU A 111 -8.53 3.62 -5.95
C GLU A 111 -7.36 2.65 -5.67
N TYR A 112 -7.60 1.33 -5.70
CA TYR A 112 -6.54 0.35 -5.50
C TYR A 112 -5.49 0.38 -6.63
N LYS A 113 -5.92 0.60 -7.88
CA LYS A 113 -4.98 0.78 -9.01
C LYS A 113 -4.14 2.03 -8.83
N ASP A 114 -4.75 3.15 -8.46
CA ASP A 114 -4.05 4.41 -8.24
C ASP A 114 -3.03 4.29 -7.12
N LYS A 115 -3.41 3.69 -5.98
CA LYS A 115 -2.49 3.40 -4.87
C LYS A 115 -1.30 2.54 -5.30
N ALA A 116 -1.53 1.50 -6.10
CA ALA A 116 -0.47 0.64 -6.61
C ALA A 116 0.48 1.40 -7.57
N ASN A 117 -0.06 2.26 -8.44
CA ASN A 117 0.74 3.11 -9.33
C ASN A 117 1.58 4.12 -8.54
N THR A 118 0.98 4.82 -7.57
CA THR A 118 1.70 5.76 -6.70
C THR A 118 2.83 5.07 -5.95
N LEU A 119 2.61 3.83 -5.48
CA LEU A 119 3.65 3.07 -4.81
C LEU A 119 4.80 2.69 -5.76
N VAL A 120 4.52 2.32 -7.01
CA VAL A 120 5.56 2.06 -8.01
C VAL A 120 6.41 3.32 -8.24
N THR A 121 5.76 4.49 -8.39
CA THR A 121 6.48 5.76 -8.53
C THR A 121 7.35 6.04 -7.30
N PHE A 122 6.80 5.86 -6.10
CA PHE A 122 7.53 6.01 -4.84
C PHE A 122 8.75 5.10 -4.76
N CYS A 123 8.60 3.81 -5.08
CA CYS A 123 9.69 2.84 -5.07
C CYS A 123 10.78 3.19 -6.09
N GLY A 124 10.42 3.80 -7.23
CA GLY A 124 11.38 4.35 -8.16
C GLY A 124 12.24 5.48 -7.55
N LEU A 125 11.64 6.33 -6.73
CA LEU A 125 12.31 7.46 -6.06
C LEU A 125 13.20 7.05 -4.87
N ILE A 126 12.96 5.88 -4.28
CA ILE A 126 13.79 5.28 -3.22
C ILE A 126 14.54 4.03 -3.70
N SER A 127 14.77 3.91 -5.01
CA SER A 127 15.34 2.71 -5.62
C SER A 127 16.76 2.37 -5.13
N ASP A 128 17.48 3.35 -4.57
CA ASP A 128 18.76 3.17 -3.89
C ASP A 128 18.65 2.40 -2.56
N GLN A 129 17.46 2.34 -1.97
CA GLN A 129 17.17 1.63 -0.72
C GLN A 129 16.52 0.26 -0.94
N LEU A 130 16.17 -0.07 -2.19
CA LEU A 130 15.44 -1.29 -2.54
C LEU A 130 16.30 -2.25 -3.36
N SER A 131 16.19 -3.54 -3.06
CA SER A 131 16.78 -4.58 -3.87
C SER A 131 16.11 -4.66 -5.25
N ALA A 132 16.89 -4.96 -6.29
CA ALA A 132 16.38 -5.15 -7.65
C ALA A 132 15.28 -6.22 -7.73
N THR A 133 15.36 -7.23 -6.87
CA THR A 133 14.36 -8.30 -6.74
C THR A 133 13.01 -7.77 -6.28
N THR A 134 13.01 -6.90 -5.26
CA THR A 134 11.78 -6.27 -4.73
C THR A 134 11.13 -5.38 -5.78
N THR A 135 11.90 -4.57 -6.50
CA THR A 135 11.41 -3.75 -7.61
C THR A 135 10.79 -4.59 -8.73
N ALA A 136 11.42 -5.71 -9.11
CA ALA A 136 10.89 -6.61 -10.13
C ALA A 136 9.58 -7.29 -9.69
N ARG A 137 9.49 -7.70 -8.41
CA ARG A 137 8.29 -8.33 -7.84
C ARG A 137 7.14 -7.34 -7.75
N LEU A 138 7.42 -6.12 -7.30
CA LEU A 138 6.46 -5.02 -7.25
C LEU A 138 5.83 -4.77 -8.63
N ASN A 139 6.67 -4.57 -9.65
CA ASN A 139 6.20 -4.32 -11.02
C ASN A 139 5.30 -5.45 -11.54
N ARG A 140 5.64 -6.72 -11.27
CA ARG A 140 4.80 -7.86 -11.67
C ARG A 140 3.42 -7.83 -11.01
N MET A 141 3.35 -7.52 -9.72
CA MET A 141 2.08 -7.49 -8.99
C MET A 141 1.20 -6.32 -9.43
N THR A 142 1.80 -5.14 -9.66
CA THR A 142 1.05 -3.96 -10.14
C THR A 142 0.49 -4.17 -11.55
N VAL A 143 1.23 -4.83 -12.44
CA VAL A 143 0.74 -5.16 -13.80
C VAL A 143 -0.49 -6.08 -13.77
N MET A 144 -0.64 -6.93 -12.75
CA MET A 144 -1.85 -7.77 -12.62
C MET A 144 -3.10 -6.98 -12.20
N MET A 145 -2.91 -5.77 -11.68
CA MET A 145 -4.00 -4.86 -11.28
C MET A 145 -4.36 -3.84 -12.35
N ILE A 146 -3.44 -3.49 -13.25
CA ILE A 146 -3.67 -2.57 -14.37
C ILE A 146 -4.56 -3.24 -15.41
#